data_AF-A0A917S521-F1
#
_entry.id   AF-A0A917S521-F1
#
_cell.length_a   1.000
_cell.length_b   1.000
_cell.length_c   1.000
_cell.angle_alpha   90.00
_cell.angle_beta   90.00
_cell.angle_gamma   90.00
#
_symmetry.space_group_name_H-M   'P 1'
#
loop_
_entity.id
_entity.type
_entity.pdbx_description
1 polymer ?
#
loop_
_entity_poly.entity_id
_entity_poly.type
_entity_poly.pdbx_seq_one_letter_code
_entity_poly.pdbx_strand_id
1 'polypeptide(L)' 'MMGGWGFGFGWLLQLLFFIVVIYLAVVLIKRLNVPPNFEKRENRSEEILKERFAKGEITEEEYKKMKEVLKN' A
#
# COMPACT_ATOMS: atom_id res chain seq x y z
N MET A 1 34.23 -36.96 16.10
CA MET A 1 32.88 -36.39 15.89
C MET A 1 33.04 -34.89 15.70
N MET A 2 32.97 -34.41 14.46
CA MET A 2 33.10 -32.99 14.11
C MET A 2 31.71 -32.44 13.80
N GLY A 3 31.13 -31.69 14.74
CA GLY A 3 29.84 -31.02 14.56
C GLY A 3 29.67 -29.98 15.67
N GLY A 4 29.87 -28.71 15.34
CA GLY A 4 29.68 -27.63 16.32
C GLY A 4 30.13 -26.24 15.87
N TRP A 5 30.94 -26.12 14.82
CA TRP A 5 31.46 -24.82 14.35
C TRP A 5 30.76 -24.25 13.10
N GLY A 6 29.66 -24.86 12.65
CA GLY A 6 28.86 -24.37 11.51
C GLY A 6 27.62 -23.56 11.89
N PHE A 7 27.19 -23.63 13.16
CA PHE A 7 25.89 -23.11 13.60
C PHE A 7 25.90 -21.67 14.13
N GLY A 8 27.07 -21.02 14.23
CA GLY A 8 27.20 -19.67 14.82
C GLY A 8 27.41 -18.54 13.82
N PHE A 9 28.05 -18.80 12.68
CA PHE A 9 28.36 -17.78 11.68
C PHE A 9 27.46 -17.87 10.44
N GLY A 10 27.04 -19.10 10.06
CA GLY A 10 26.18 -19.31 8.89
C GLY A 10 24.78 -18.71 9.04
N TRP A 11 24.17 -18.79 10.23
CA TRP A 11 22.84 -18.23 10.47
C TRP A 11 22.84 -16.70 10.48
N LEU A 12 23.92 -16.08 10.98
CA LEU A 12 24.08 -14.62 10.94
C LEU A 12 24.22 -14.12 9.50
N LEU A 13 25.03 -14.80 8.69
CA LEU A 13 25.18 -14.48 7.26
C LEU A 13 23.86 -14.68 6.50
N GLN A 14 23.12 -15.76 6.80
CA GLN A 14 21.81 -16.01 6.22
C GLN A 14 20.79 -14.92 6.59
N LEU A 15 20.77 -14.50 7.86
CA LEU A 15 19.89 -13.46 8.35
C LEU A 15 20.23 -12.09 7.73
N LEU A 16 21.52 -11.77 7.63
CA LEU A 16 21.99 -10.58 6.94
C LEU A 16 21.55 -10.58 5.47
N PHE A 17 21.69 -11.71 4.78
CA PHE A 17 21.23 -11.86 3.40
C PHE A 17 19.73 -11.56 3.25
N PHE A 18 18.88 -12.10 4.13
CA PHE A 18 17.44 -11.81 4.11
C PHE A 18 17.14 -10.32 4.37
N ILE A 19 17.83 -9.68 5.31
CA ILE A 19 17.68 -8.24 5.58
C ILE A 19 17.98 -7.43 4.31
N VAL A 20 19.08 -7.76 3.62
CA VAL A 20 19.49 -7.09 2.37
C VAL A 20 18.44 -7.28 1.27
N VAL A 21 17.91 -8.49 1.10
CA VAL A 21 16.87 -8.79 0.12
C VAL A 21 15.59 -8.00 0.40
N ILE A 22 15.13 -7.98 1.66
CA ILE A 22 13.93 -7.23 2.07
C ILE A 22 14.14 -5.73 1.84
N TYR A 23 15.30 -5.20 2.23
CA TYR A 23 15.65 -3.80 2.04
C TYR A 23 15.60 -3.41 0.55
N LEU A 24 16.22 -4.21 -0.33
CA LEU A 24 16.18 -3.98 -1.77
C LEU A 24 14.75 -4.02 -2.33
N ALA A 25 13.93 -4.99 -1.89
CA ALA A 25 12.52 -5.06 -2.30
C ALA A 25 11.75 -3.80 -1.89
N VAL A 26 11.91 -3.31 -0.66
CA VAL A 26 11.26 -2.09 -0.16
C VAL A 26 11.70 -0.86 -0.95
N VAL A 27 13.00 -0.71 -1.21
CA VAL A 27 13.54 0.41 -2.00
C VAL A 27 13.00 0.39 -3.43
N LEU A 28 12.91 -0.79 -4.05
CA LEU A 28 12.37 -0.94 -5.40
C LEU A 28 10.88 -0.57 -5.45
N ILE A 29 10.08 -1.05 -4.48
CA ILE A 29 8.66 -0.71 -4.38
C ILE A 29 8.46 0.79 -4.13
N LYS A 30 9.26 1.41 -3.25
CA LYS A 30 9.21 2.87 -3.01
C LYS A 30 9.58 3.68 -4.25
N ARG A 31 10.59 3.25 -5.02
CA ARG A 31 10.99 3.92 -6.26
C ARG A 31 9.96 3.76 -7.38
N LEU A 32 9.22 2.64 -7.38
CA LEU A 32 8.19 2.40 -8.38
C LEU A 32 6.90 3.19 -8.15
N ASN A 33 6.87 4.11 -7.17
CA ASN A 33 5.72 4.98 -6.94
C ASN A 33 4.41 4.16 -6.90
N VAL A 34 4.46 2.95 -6.33
CA VAL A 34 3.28 2.14 -6.07
C VAL A 34 2.73 2.70 -4.77
N PRO A 35 1.75 3.63 -4.79
CA PRO A 35 1.04 3.94 -3.57
C PRO A 35 0.49 2.61 -3.06
N PRO A 36 0.60 2.30 -1.76
CA PRO A 36 -0.13 1.19 -1.18
C PRO A 36 -1.60 1.43 -1.53
N ASN A 37 -2.13 0.64 -2.47
CA ASN A 37 -3.38 0.93 -3.17
C ASN A 37 -4.61 0.66 -2.30
N PHE A 38 -4.43 0.65 -0.98
CA PHE A 38 -5.47 0.49 0.03
C PHE A 38 -6.16 1.82 0.35
N GLU A 39 -5.43 2.94 0.42
CA GLU A 39 -6.04 4.29 0.59
C GLU A 39 -6.58 4.89 -0.72
N LYS A 40 -6.19 4.32 -1.87
CA LYS A 40 -6.57 4.85 -3.18
C LYS A 40 -8.00 4.52 -3.59
N ARG A 41 -8.62 3.49 -2.98
CA ARG A 41 -10.02 3.14 -3.27
C ARG A 41 -11.01 4.15 -2.69
N GLU A 42 -10.76 4.61 -1.47
CA GLU A 42 -11.63 5.59 -0.81
C GLU A 42 -11.61 6.93 -1.55
N ASN A 43 -10.40 7.41 -1.90
CA ASN A 43 -10.24 8.63 -2.70
C ASN A 43 -10.89 8.53 -4.08
N ARG A 44 -10.82 7.36 -4.75
CA ARG A 44 -11.40 7.18 -6.08
C ARG A 44 -12.93 7.30 -6.06
N SER A 45 -13.60 6.82 -5.01
CA SER A 45 -15.05 6.92 -4.90
C SER A 45 -15.50 8.38 -4.71
N GLU A 46 -14.80 9.15 -3.86
CA GLU A 46 -15.11 10.57 -3.67
C GLU A 46 -14.80 11.41 -4.93
N GLU A 47 -13.71 11.09 -5.64
CA GLU A 47 -13.33 11.76 -6.89
C GLU A 47 -14.38 11.55 -8.00
N ILE A 48 -14.93 10.34 -8.13
CA ILE A 48 -16.02 10.04 -9.08
C ILE A 48 -17.28 10.84 -8.74
N LEU A 49 -17.62 10.98 -7.44
CA LEU A 49 -18.78 11.79 -7.03
C LEU A 49 -18.60 13.27 -7.37
N LYS A 50 -17.40 13.82 -7.11
CA LYS A 50 -17.08 15.22 -7.46
C LYS A 50 -17.18 15.46 -8.96
N GLU A 51 -16.67 14.53 -9.77
CA GLU A 51 -16.71 14.65 -11.24
C GLU A 51 -18.15 14.65 -11.77
N ARG A 52 -19.02 13.77 -11.26
CA ARG A 52 -20.44 13.72 -11.64
C ARG A 52 -21.21 14.97 -11.21
N PHE A 53 -20.92 15.49 -10.03
CA PHE A 53 -21.51 16.75 -9.56
C PHE A 53 -21.08 17.93 -10.42
N ALA A 54 -19.79 18.01 -10.78
CA ALA A 54 -19.26 19.04 -11.68
C ALA A 54 -19.85 18.95 -13.10
N LYS A 55 -20.16 17.74 -13.58
CA LYS A 55 -20.88 17.51 -14.84
C LYS A 55 -22.38 17.83 -14.75
N GLY A 56 -22.92 18.06 -13.55
CA GLY A 56 -24.35 18.26 -13.32
C GLY A 56 -25.18 16.99 -13.49
N GLU A 57 -24.55 15.81 -13.49
CA GLU A 57 -25.24 14.51 -13.59
C GLU A 57 -25.95 14.12 -12.29
N ILE A 58 -25.54 14.72 -11.17
CA ILE A 58 -26.15 14.51 -9.85
C ILE A 58 -26.42 15.86 -9.19
N THR A 59 -27.49 15.90 -8.39
CA THR A 59 -27.88 17.07 -7.60
C THR A 59 -27.05 17.19 -6.32
N GLU A 60 -27.07 18.36 -5.68
CA GLU A 60 -26.38 18.58 -4.40
C GLU A 60 -26.87 17.62 -3.30
N GLU A 61 -28.17 17.30 -3.30
CA GLU A 61 -28.78 16.38 -2.35
C GLU A 61 -28.24 14.95 -2.51
N GLU A 62 -28.13 14.47 -3.75
CA GLU A 62 -27.56 13.16 -4.08
C GLU A 62 -26.07 13.10 -3.72
N TYR A 63 -25.32 14.15 -4.01
CA TYR A 63 -23.91 14.25 -3.65
C TYR A 63 -23.70 14.17 -2.13
N LYS A 64 -24.50 14.88 -1.32
CA LYS A 64 -24.42 14.83 0.14
C LYS A 64 -24.74 13.45 0.69
N LYS A 65 -25.81 12.81 0.22
CA LYS A 65 -26.18 11.44 0.64
C LYS A 65 -25.08 10.43 0.34
N MET A 66 -24.51 10.46 -0.87
CA MET A 66 -23.45 9.52 -1.26
C MET A 66 -22.16 9.77 -0.48
N LYS A 67 -21.83 11.02 -0.18
CA LYS A 67 -20.67 11.37 0.65
C LYS A 67 -20.81 10.89 2.09
N GLU A 68 -22.02 10.96 2.68
CA GLU A 68 -22.29 10.40 4.00
C GLU A 68 -22.16 8.88 4.03
N VAL A 69 -22.63 8.19 2.98
CA VAL A 69 -22.50 6.73 2.85
C VAL A 69 -21.04 6.29 2.72
N LEU A 70 -20.20 7.05 2.01
CA LEU A 70 -18.78 6.73 1.84
C LEU A 70 -17.92 7.02 3.07
N LYS A 71 -18.39 7.85 4.00
CA LYS A 71 -17.67 8.20 5.24
C LYS A 71 -17.88 7.17 6.36
N ASN A 72 -18.82 6.25 6.19
CA ASN A 72 -19.23 5.21 7.15
C ASN A 72 -18.76 3.82 6.71
#